data_AF-A0A382NEB9-F1
#
_entry.id   AF-A0A382NEB9-F1
#
_cell.length_a   1.000
_cell.length_b   1.000
_cell.length_c   1.000
_cell.angle_alpha   90.00
_cell.angle_beta   90.00
_cell.angle_gamma   90.00
#
_symmetry.space_group_name_H-M   'P 1'
#
loop_
_entity.id
_entity.type
_entity.pdbx_description
1 polymer ?
#
loop_
_entity_poly.entity_id
_entity_poly.type
_entity_poly.pdbx_seq_one_letter_code
_entity_poly.pdbx_strand_id
1 'polypeptide(L)'
;ATMQHSTEDPQGLEAKATECLIGFVSDYFDPAWGPIASPNNSVLSMLHASVERGDLSREQAIRDTAFSLQASIFSSANGAVHAFHEICQHYPEIEMRVNLATDPIRLQECLHEALRLHPASPVSVRLDPDQKDNPLVIDLEGANRDVAVFGIDADIFNPDRIHDHRWPYVGLTFGVGHHSCPGRELAAGQVRTRSRLGTKNNVGTLTRFLAALFELGVSPNPAEPPKASEITTRQIWASYPVSKISPGERL
;
A
#
# COMPACT_ATOMS: atom_id res chain seq x y z
N ALA A 1 11.37 8.17 -0.43
CA ALA A 1 11.40 6.69 -0.45
C ALA A 1 12.13 6.18 0.80
N THR A 2 12.07 4.90 1.15
CA THR A 2 12.99 4.36 2.19
C THR A 2 14.43 4.46 1.67
N MET A 3 15.44 4.56 2.56
CA MET A 3 16.84 4.73 2.17
C MET A 3 17.31 3.73 1.10
N GLN A 4 16.89 2.46 1.20
CA GLN A 4 17.23 1.39 0.25
C GLN A 4 16.81 1.66 -1.21
N HIS A 5 15.82 2.53 -1.44
CA HIS A 5 15.31 2.82 -2.78
C HIS A 5 15.46 4.29 -3.17
N SER A 6 16.05 5.11 -2.30
CA SER A 6 16.33 6.49 -2.64
C SER A 6 17.49 6.56 -3.64
N THR A 7 17.42 7.49 -4.57
CA THR A 7 18.55 7.82 -5.46
C THR A 7 19.41 8.96 -4.89
N GLU A 8 19.05 9.49 -3.73
CA GLU A 8 19.81 10.54 -3.03
C GLU A 8 21.02 9.98 -2.25
N ASP A 9 21.94 10.87 -1.87
CA ASP A 9 23.12 10.53 -1.06
C ASP A 9 22.73 9.99 0.34
N PRO A 10 23.27 8.83 0.78
CA PRO A 10 22.91 8.20 2.05
C PRO A 10 23.17 9.05 3.29
N GLN A 11 24.29 9.79 3.35
CA GLN A 11 24.60 10.62 4.54
C GLN A 11 23.67 11.83 4.62
N GLY A 12 23.38 12.46 3.48
CA GLY A 12 22.37 13.51 3.39
C GLY A 12 20.97 13.03 3.78
N LEU A 13 20.59 11.81 3.42
CA LEU A 13 19.31 11.20 3.82
C LEU A 13 19.19 10.99 5.33
N GLU A 14 20.25 10.52 5.99
CA GLU A 14 20.23 10.28 7.45
C GLU A 14 20.08 11.59 8.24
N ALA A 15 20.81 12.63 7.84
CA ALA A 15 20.66 13.96 8.42
C ALA A 15 19.23 14.51 8.24
N LYS A 16 18.67 14.42 7.02
CA LYS A 16 17.29 14.84 6.74
C LYS A 16 16.28 14.03 7.57
N ALA A 17 16.45 12.72 7.66
CA ALA A 17 15.55 11.86 8.42
C ALA A 17 15.57 12.21 9.92
N THR A 18 16.74 12.57 10.45
CA THR A 18 16.90 13.01 11.84
C THR A 18 16.16 14.33 12.08
N GLU A 19 16.33 15.30 11.19
CA GLU A 19 15.63 16.60 11.27
C GLU A 19 14.11 16.42 11.16
N CYS A 20 13.63 15.62 10.20
CA CYS A 20 12.21 15.30 10.06
C CYS A 20 11.65 14.59 11.29
N LEU A 21 12.44 13.72 11.95
CA LEU A 21 12.01 13.03 13.16
C LEU A 21 11.87 14.01 14.34
N ILE A 22 12.76 15.00 14.45
CA ILE A 22 12.64 16.06 15.47
C ILE A 22 11.34 16.83 15.27
N GLY A 23 11.06 17.30 14.05
CA GLY A 23 9.82 18.00 13.72
C GLY A 23 8.58 17.12 13.92
N PHE A 24 8.65 15.84 13.54
CA PHE A 24 7.57 14.88 13.80
C PHE A 24 7.26 14.77 15.30
N VAL A 25 8.30 14.70 16.14
CA VAL A 25 8.12 14.61 17.59
C VAL A 25 7.48 15.88 18.15
N SER A 26 8.01 17.05 17.82
CA SER A 26 7.51 18.32 18.36
C SER A 26 6.11 18.66 17.86
N ASP A 27 5.82 18.41 16.59
CA ASP A 27 4.64 18.96 15.92
C ASP A 27 3.47 17.97 15.90
N TYR A 28 3.73 16.66 16.02
CA TYR A 28 2.72 15.62 15.91
C TYR A 28 2.68 14.66 17.09
N PHE A 29 3.83 14.06 17.46
CA PHE A 29 3.84 13.04 18.51
C PHE A 29 3.53 13.62 19.88
N ASP A 30 4.30 14.61 20.35
CA ASP A 30 4.15 15.19 21.68
C ASP A 30 2.75 15.80 21.91
N PRO A 31 2.16 16.56 20.95
CA PRO A 31 0.80 17.06 21.08
C PRO A 31 -0.25 15.95 21.18
N ALA A 32 -0.07 14.85 20.46
CA ALA A 32 -1.00 13.72 20.45
C ALA A 32 -0.78 12.75 21.63
N TRP A 33 0.44 12.71 22.19
CA TRP A 33 0.86 11.82 23.28
C TRP A 33 0.39 12.28 24.65
N GLY A 34 -0.05 13.54 24.79
CA GLY A 34 -0.49 14.13 26.05
C GLY A 34 -1.50 13.28 26.85
N PRO A 35 -1.77 13.64 28.12
CA PRO A 35 -2.58 12.83 29.02
C PRO A 35 -3.89 12.40 28.34
N ILE A 36 -4.04 11.09 28.15
CA ILE A 36 -5.17 10.53 27.46
C ILE A 36 -6.39 10.76 28.35
N ALA A 37 -7.20 11.76 27.99
CA ALA A 37 -8.35 12.19 28.78
C ALA A 37 -9.32 11.04 29.11
N SER A 38 -9.40 10.05 28.21
CA SER A 38 -10.04 8.74 28.41
C SER A 38 -9.37 7.70 27.50
N PRO A 39 -9.00 6.51 27.99
CA PRO A 39 -8.52 5.42 27.14
C PRO A 39 -9.50 5.19 25.98
N ASN A 40 -9.04 5.43 24.76
CA ASN A 40 -9.75 5.04 23.55
C ASN A 40 -9.06 3.80 22.96
N ASN A 41 -9.70 3.08 22.05
CA ASN A 41 -9.09 1.90 21.40
C ASN A 41 -8.23 2.31 20.19
N SER A 42 -7.45 3.40 20.30
CA SER A 42 -6.53 3.83 19.24
C SER A 42 -5.16 3.13 19.38
N VAL A 43 -4.39 3.10 18.30
CA VAL A 43 -3.01 2.60 18.34
C VAL A 43 -2.16 3.45 19.31
N LEU A 44 -2.38 4.77 19.34
CA LEU A 44 -1.61 5.69 20.17
C LEU A 44 -1.87 5.46 21.67
N SER A 45 -3.13 5.22 22.06
CA SER A 45 -3.46 4.89 23.44
C SER A 45 -2.95 3.51 23.86
N MET A 46 -2.91 2.54 22.95
CA MET A 46 -2.28 1.24 23.20
C MET A 46 -0.77 1.37 23.40
N LEU A 47 -0.09 2.20 22.61
CA LEU A 47 1.34 2.50 22.78
C LEU A 47 1.59 3.20 24.13
N HIS A 48 0.77 4.19 24.49
CA HIS A 48 0.85 4.88 25.79
C HIS A 48 0.71 3.90 26.96
N ALA A 49 -0.33 3.06 26.95
CA ALA A 49 -0.55 2.06 27.98
C ALA A 49 0.60 1.04 28.06
N SER A 50 1.24 0.73 26.93
CA SER A 50 2.40 -0.18 26.91
C SER A 50 3.66 0.47 27.49
N VAL A 51 3.84 1.78 27.30
CA VAL A 51 4.89 2.55 27.98
C VAL A 51 4.63 2.63 29.49
N GLU A 52 3.39 2.87 29.91
CA GLU A 52 3.02 2.91 31.34
C GLU A 52 3.24 1.57 32.06
N ARG A 53 3.00 0.45 31.36
CA ARG A 53 3.29 -0.90 31.88
C ARG A 53 4.78 -1.26 31.87
N GLY A 54 5.63 -0.48 31.19
CA GLY A 54 7.04 -0.79 31.00
C GLY A 54 7.33 -1.83 29.92
N ASP A 55 6.35 -2.17 29.07
CA ASP A 55 6.52 -3.11 27.94
C ASP A 55 7.32 -2.47 26.79
N LEU A 56 7.22 -1.14 26.64
CA LEU A 56 7.90 -0.34 25.62
C LEU A 56 8.55 0.90 26.23
N SER A 57 9.65 1.36 25.65
CA SER A 57 10.17 2.69 25.94
C SER A 57 9.42 3.77 25.14
N ARG A 58 9.49 5.02 25.58
CA ARG A 58 8.92 6.16 24.84
C ARG A 58 9.56 6.30 23.45
N GLU A 59 10.86 6.06 23.34
CA GLU A 59 11.60 6.08 22.08
C GLU A 59 11.12 4.98 21.13
N GLN A 60 10.79 3.79 21.66
CA GLN A 60 10.13 2.73 20.88
C GLN A 60 8.78 3.23 20.34
N ALA A 61 7.95 3.83 21.20
CA ALA A 61 6.63 4.33 20.80
C ALA A 61 6.70 5.41 19.71
N ILE A 62 7.67 6.32 19.78
CA ILE A 62 7.93 7.33 18.73
C ILE A 62 8.26 6.62 17.41
N ARG A 63 9.20 5.67 17.42
CA ARG A 63 9.61 4.94 16.21
C ARG A 63 8.45 4.16 15.61
N ASP A 64 7.69 3.44 16.43
CA ASP A 64 6.55 2.63 15.97
C ASP A 64 5.42 3.51 15.40
N THR A 65 5.19 4.70 15.98
CA THR A 65 4.23 5.68 15.45
C THR A 65 4.69 6.25 14.11
N ALA A 66 5.94 6.72 14.04
CA ALA A 66 6.51 7.28 12.81
C ALA A 66 6.52 6.22 11.68
N PHE A 67 6.93 4.99 12.00
CA PHE A 67 6.93 3.88 11.06
C PHE A 67 5.52 3.54 10.58
N SER A 68 4.53 3.47 11.49
CA SER A 68 3.15 3.18 11.14
C SER A 68 2.56 4.21 10.18
N LEU A 69 2.84 5.50 10.40
CA LEU A 69 2.43 6.58 9.49
C LEU A 69 3.13 6.49 8.14
N GLN A 70 4.46 6.37 8.13
CA GLN A 70 5.25 6.27 6.91
C GLN A 70 4.80 5.07 6.06
N ALA A 71 4.70 3.89 6.68
CA ALA A 71 4.33 2.66 6.00
C ALA A 71 2.90 2.74 5.46
N SER A 72 1.95 3.25 6.24
CA SER A 72 0.54 3.32 5.82
C SER A 72 0.30 4.34 4.71
N ILE A 73 0.83 5.56 4.82
CA ILE A 73 0.58 6.63 3.84
C ILE A 73 1.21 6.27 2.50
N PHE A 74 2.52 5.98 2.51
CA PHE A 74 3.25 5.75 1.26
C PHE A 74 2.73 4.52 0.50
N SER A 75 2.54 3.40 1.20
CA SER A 75 2.12 2.16 0.53
C SER A 75 0.68 2.22 0.03
N SER A 76 -0.22 2.85 0.80
CA SER A 76 -1.62 2.99 0.41
C SER A 76 -1.77 3.94 -0.78
N ALA A 77 -1.08 5.08 -0.78
CA ALA A 77 -1.09 6.01 -1.91
C ALA A 77 -0.56 5.33 -3.18
N ASN A 78 0.58 4.63 -3.08
CA ASN A 78 1.14 3.92 -4.22
C ASN A 78 0.18 2.85 -4.76
N GLY A 79 -0.33 1.99 -3.88
CA GLY A 79 -1.26 0.93 -4.24
C GLY A 79 -2.57 1.46 -4.85
N ALA A 80 -3.11 2.55 -4.31
CA ALA A 80 -4.32 3.17 -4.83
C ALA A 80 -4.13 3.74 -6.23
N VAL A 81 -3.05 4.47 -6.48
CA VAL A 81 -2.81 5.12 -7.78
C VAL A 81 -2.52 4.09 -8.87
N HIS A 82 -1.73 3.05 -8.57
CA HIS A 82 -1.50 1.96 -9.53
C HIS A 82 -2.77 1.15 -9.81
N ALA A 83 -3.55 0.83 -8.77
CA ALA A 83 -4.84 0.17 -8.99
C ALA A 83 -5.80 1.01 -9.81
N PHE A 84 -5.88 2.33 -9.53
CA PHE A 84 -6.65 3.25 -10.36
C PHE A 84 -6.18 3.23 -11.82
N HIS A 85 -4.87 3.30 -12.05
CA HIS A 85 -4.29 3.24 -13.38
C HIS A 85 -4.67 1.97 -14.13
N GLU A 86 -4.38 0.80 -13.57
CA GLU A 86 -4.67 -0.50 -14.19
C GLU A 86 -6.16 -0.69 -14.48
N ILE A 87 -7.03 -0.32 -13.52
CA ILE A 87 -8.48 -0.42 -13.70
C ILE A 87 -8.97 0.52 -14.80
N CYS A 88 -8.45 1.74 -14.88
CA CYS A 88 -8.80 2.66 -15.96
C CYS A 88 -8.31 2.21 -17.34
N GLN A 89 -7.14 1.55 -17.43
CA GLN A 89 -6.68 0.97 -18.69
C GLN A 89 -7.53 -0.24 -19.09
N HIS A 90 -7.87 -1.10 -18.14
CA HIS A 90 -8.63 -2.34 -18.40
C HIS A 90 -10.12 -2.09 -18.66
N TYR A 91 -10.71 -1.10 -17.98
CA TYR A 91 -12.09 -0.66 -18.15
C TYR A 91 -12.10 0.79 -18.61
N PRO A 92 -11.89 1.09 -19.92
CA PRO A 92 -11.66 2.45 -20.42
C PRO A 92 -12.91 3.34 -20.36
N GLU A 93 -14.11 2.76 -20.45
CA GLU A 93 -15.37 3.49 -20.38
C GLU A 93 -15.75 3.79 -18.93
N ILE A 94 -16.25 5.01 -18.67
CA ILE A 94 -16.63 5.46 -17.32
C ILE A 94 -17.76 4.60 -16.76
N GLU A 95 -18.75 4.24 -17.58
CA GLU A 95 -19.89 3.43 -17.20
C GLU A 95 -19.47 2.05 -16.69
N MET A 96 -18.43 1.46 -17.28
CA MET A 96 -17.88 0.18 -16.80
C MET A 96 -17.30 0.32 -15.39
N ARG A 97 -16.58 1.42 -15.11
CA ARG A 97 -16.00 1.69 -13.78
C ARG A 97 -17.06 2.05 -12.75
N VAL A 98 -18.08 2.82 -13.13
CA VAL A 98 -19.25 3.11 -12.28
C VAL A 98 -19.97 1.81 -11.92
N ASN A 99 -20.20 0.93 -12.90
CA ASN A 99 -20.80 -0.38 -12.63
C ASN A 99 -19.90 -1.25 -11.73
N LEU A 100 -18.58 -1.26 -11.96
CA LEU A 100 -17.61 -1.96 -11.14
C LEU A 100 -17.64 -1.48 -9.67
N ALA A 101 -17.82 -0.19 -9.43
CA ALA A 101 -17.94 0.36 -8.07
C ALA A 101 -19.15 -0.20 -7.29
N THR A 102 -20.20 -0.64 -7.99
CA THR A 102 -21.37 -1.29 -7.37
C THR A 102 -21.12 -2.75 -6.98
N ASP A 103 -20.00 -3.33 -7.41
CA ASP A 103 -19.54 -4.66 -7.00
C ASP A 103 -18.19 -4.56 -6.25
N PRO A 104 -18.22 -4.29 -4.93
CA PRO A 104 -17.01 -4.17 -4.13
C PRO A 104 -16.13 -5.42 -4.13
N ILE A 105 -16.68 -6.60 -4.40
CA ILE A 105 -15.90 -7.84 -4.44
C ILE A 105 -15.10 -7.90 -5.74
N ARG A 106 -15.76 -7.66 -6.87
CA ARG A 106 -15.06 -7.58 -8.17
C ARG A 106 -14.00 -6.48 -8.17
N LEU A 107 -14.32 -5.31 -7.60
CA LEU A 107 -13.36 -4.22 -7.48
C LEU A 107 -12.17 -4.59 -6.58
N GLN A 108 -12.40 -5.37 -5.51
CA GLN A 108 -11.32 -5.87 -4.65
C GLN A 108 -10.40 -6.83 -5.40
N GLU A 109 -10.93 -7.69 -6.28
CA GLU A 109 -10.12 -8.57 -7.12
C GLU A 109 -9.22 -7.77 -8.07
N CYS A 110 -9.76 -6.72 -8.69
CA CYS A 110 -8.97 -5.77 -9.49
C CYS A 110 -7.89 -5.10 -8.64
N LEU A 111 -8.21 -4.64 -7.43
CA LEU A 111 -7.22 -4.09 -6.52
C LEU A 111 -6.12 -5.11 -6.18
N HIS A 112 -6.48 -6.37 -5.89
CA HIS A 112 -5.53 -7.40 -5.50
C HIS A 112 -4.55 -7.71 -6.62
N GLU A 113 -5.03 -7.78 -7.86
CA GLU A 113 -4.18 -7.97 -9.04
C GLU A 113 -3.23 -6.78 -9.26
N ALA A 114 -3.72 -5.54 -9.10
CA ALA A 114 -2.87 -4.36 -9.21
C ALA A 114 -1.80 -4.33 -8.09
N LEU A 115 -2.16 -4.71 -6.86
CA LEU A 115 -1.22 -4.80 -5.75
C LEU A 115 -0.17 -5.90 -5.96
N ARG A 116 -0.53 -7.03 -6.60
CA ARG A 116 0.42 -8.07 -6.99
C ARG A 116 1.45 -7.51 -7.97
N LEU A 117 0.99 -6.82 -9.02
CA LEU A 117 1.88 -6.24 -10.02
C LEU A 117 2.72 -5.08 -9.48
N HIS A 118 2.15 -4.24 -8.62
CA HIS A 118 2.77 -3.00 -8.18
C HIS A 118 2.99 -2.97 -6.67
N PRO A 119 3.84 -3.86 -6.11
CA PRO A 119 4.11 -3.88 -4.69
C PRO A 119 4.78 -2.57 -4.27
N ALA A 120 4.21 -1.88 -3.28
CA ALA A 120 4.79 -0.62 -2.79
C ALA A 120 6.21 -0.78 -2.23
N SER A 121 6.56 -2.00 -1.78
CA SER A 121 7.92 -2.41 -1.43
C SER A 121 8.32 -3.59 -2.32
N PRO A 122 9.02 -3.35 -3.44
CA PRO A 122 9.34 -4.40 -4.42
C PRO A 122 10.42 -5.37 -3.95
N VAL A 123 11.18 -5.01 -2.90
CA VAL A 123 12.30 -5.80 -2.39
C VAL A 123 12.21 -5.91 -0.87
N SER A 124 12.64 -7.05 -0.33
CA SER A 124 12.89 -7.24 1.09
C SER A 124 14.36 -7.60 1.33
N VAL A 125 15.02 -6.92 2.27
CA VAL A 125 16.41 -7.22 2.63
C VAL A 125 16.44 -7.98 3.96
N ARG A 126 17.25 -9.02 4.04
CA ARG A 126 17.55 -9.76 5.28
C ARG A 126 19.06 -9.77 5.49
N LEU A 127 19.45 -9.60 6.75
CA LEU A 127 20.83 -9.67 7.17
C LEU A 127 20.96 -10.85 8.13
N ASP A 128 21.95 -11.70 7.88
CA ASP A 128 22.43 -12.61 8.89
C ASP A 128 23.21 -11.77 9.93
N PRO A 129 22.86 -11.84 11.23
CA PRO A 129 23.60 -11.14 12.28
C PRO A 129 25.10 -11.40 12.26
N ASP A 130 25.51 -12.59 11.80
CA ASP A 130 26.91 -13.02 11.71
C ASP A 130 27.57 -12.65 10.37
N GLN A 131 26.78 -12.22 9.37
CA GLN A 131 27.27 -11.79 8.04
C GLN A 131 26.63 -10.47 7.60
N LYS A 132 26.87 -9.41 8.38
CA LYS A 132 26.27 -8.08 8.14
C LYS A 132 26.64 -7.46 6.79
N ASP A 133 27.75 -7.88 6.19
CA ASP A 133 28.22 -7.39 4.89
C ASP A 133 27.65 -8.17 3.70
N ASN A 134 26.82 -9.19 3.93
CA ASN A 134 26.24 -10.04 2.90
C ASN A 134 24.69 -10.09 2.99
N PRO A 135 23.99 -9.02 2.57
CA PRO A 135 22.54 -8.99 2.60
C PRO A 135 21.91 -9.96 1.61
N LEU A 136 20.94 -10.76 2.09
CA LEU A 136 20.01 -11.47 1.22
C LEU A 136 18.94 -10.50 0.72
N VAL A 137 18.94 -10.28 -0.59
CA VAL A 137 17.95 -9.44 -1.28
C VAL A 137 16.88 -10.35 -1.87
N ILE A 138 15.64 -10.18 -1.43
CA ILE A 138 14.47 -10.93 -1.90
C ILE A 138 13.69 -10.01 -2.84
N ASP A 139 13.65 -10.36 -4.11
CA ASP A 139 12.86 -9.66 -5.13
C ASP A 139 11.39 -10.10 -5.07
N LEU A 140 10.57 -9.30 -4.38
CA LEU A 140 9.14 -9.55 -4.21
C LEU A 140 8.38 -9.24 -5.51
N GLU A 141 8.81 -8.22 -6.24
CA GLU A 141 8.19 -7.80 -7.50
C GLU A 141 8.40 -8.86 -8.61
N GLY A 142 9.61 -9.39 -8.71
CA GLY A 142 9.95 -10.50 -9.61
C GLY A 142 9.22 -11.79 -9.22
N ALA A 143 9.19 -12.13 -7.93
CA ALA A 143 8.44 -13.28 -7.44
C ALA A 143 6.93 -13.17 -7.72
N ASN A 144 6.38 -11.95 -7.63
CA ASN A 144 4.99 -11.68 -8.00
C ASN A 144 4.72 -11.86 -9.50
N ARG A 145 5.75 -11.90 -10.36
CA ARG A 145 5.67 -12.13 -11.81
C ARG A 145 6.19 -13.51 -12.24
N ASP A 146 6.39 -14.42 -11.29
CA ASP A 146 6.85 -15.76 -11.62
C ASP A 146 5.78 -16.52 -12.42
N VAL A 147 6.12 -16.85 -13.67
CA VAL A 147 5.23 -17.57 -14.59
C VAL A 147 4.88 -18.98 -14.10
N ALA A 148 5.71 -19.59 -13.26
CA ALA A 148 5.42 -20.90 -12.65
C ALA A 148 4.31 -20.80 -11.58
N VAL A 149 4.10 -19.61 -11.00
CA VAL A 149 3.09 -19.36 -9.96
C VAL A 149 1.85 -18.72 -10.54
N PHE A 150 2.01 -17.69 -11.38
CA PHE A 150 0.90 -16.87 -11.87
C PHE A 150 0.49 -17.16 -13.31
N GLY A 151 1.25 -17.96 -14.06
CA GLY A 151 0.95 -18.30 -15.46
C GLY A 151 1.71 -17.44 -16.46
N ILE A 152 1.51 -17.70 -17.76
CA ILE A 152 2.27 -17.04 -18.84
C ILE A 152 2.01 -15.53 -18.95
N ASP A 153 0.89 -15.07 -18.40
CA ASP A 153 0.47 -13.66 -18.34
C ASP A 153 0.78 -13.01 -16.98
N ALA A 154 1.79 -13.52 -16.26
CA ALA A 154 2.14 -13.04 -14.91
C ALA A 154 2.53 -11.56 -14.86
N ASP A 155 3.00 -10.99 -15.96
CA ASP A 155 3.39 -9.58 -16.09
C ASP A 155 2.23 -8.64 -16.50
N ILE A 156 1.06 -9.20 -16.83
CA ILE A 156 -0.11 -8.45 -17.30
C ILE A 156 -1.16 -8.35 -16.19
N PHE A 157 -1.86 -7.21 -16.15
CA PHE A 157 -3.03 -7.04 -15.28
C PHE A 157 -4.18 -7.92 -15.75
N ASN A 158 -4.46 -8.98 -14.99
CA ASN A 158 -5.55 -9.91 -15.22
C ASN A 158 -6.39 -10.09 -13.95
N PRO A 159 -7.47 -9.30 -13.78
CA PRO A 159 -8.32 -9.39 -12.61
C PRO A 159 -9.18 -10.67 -12.57
N ASP A 160 -9.18 -11.47 -13.65
CA ASP A 160 -9.88 -12.76 -13.75
C ASP A 160 -8.92 -13.95 -13.51
N ARG A 161 -7.69 -13.69 -13.04
CA ARG A 161 -6.65 -14.71 -12.85
C ARG A 161 -7.11 -15.84 -11.92
N ILE A 162 -7.23 -17.04 -12.50
CA ILE A 162 -7.40 -18.28 -11.74
C ILE A 162 -6.04 -18.69 -11.18
N HIS A 163 -5.85 -18.50 -9.89
CA HIS A 163 -4.65 -18.89 -9.18
C HIS A 163 -4.96 -20.11 -8.30
N ASP A 164 -3.92 -20.89 -8.01
CA ASP A 164 -4.03 -21.96 -7.04
C ASP A 164 -4.23 -21.36 -5.64
N HIS A 165 -5.28 -21.78 -4.93
CA HIS A 165 -5.61 -21.40 -3.55
C HIS A 165 -4.46 -21.51 -2.53
N ARG A 166 -3.38 -22.24 -2.87
CA ARG A 166 -2.15 -22.31 -2.06
C ARG A 166 -1.35 -21.01 -2.05
N TRP A 167 -1.53 -20.16 -3.06
CA TRP A 167 -0.78 -18.91 -3.21
C TRP A 167 -1.64 -17.69 -2.85
N PRO A 168 -1.07 -16.69 -2.17
CA PRO A 168 -1.79 -15.45 -1.90
C PRO A 168 -2.10 -14.70 -3.21
N TYR A 169 -3.34 -14.25 -3.37
CA TYR A 169 -3.83 -13.50 -4.55
C TYR A 169 -2.97 -12.26 -4.86
N VAL A 170 -2.52 -11.59 -3.81
CA VAL A 170 -1.66 -10.39 -3.84
C VAL A 170 -0.16 -10.74 -3.91
N GLY A 171 0.18 -12.01 -4.13
CA GLY A 171 1.55 -12.52 -4.03
C GLY A 171 2.22 -12.17 -2.70
N LEU A 172 3.49 -11.77 -2.77
CA LEU A 172 4.31 -11.35 -1.65
C LEU A 172 4.22 -9.84 -1.34
N THR A 173 3.26 -9.11 -1.92
CA THR A 173 3.14 -7.64 -1.74
C THR A 173 3.04 -7.20 -0.28
N PHE A 174 2.44 -8.03 0.58
CA PHE A 174 2.34 -7.79 2.01
C PHE A 174 3.38 -8.55 2.84
N GLY A 175 4.40 -9.13 2.21
CA GLY A 175 5.38 -9.99 2.86
C GLY A 175 4.79 -11.29 3.40
N VAL A 176 5.63 -12.07 4.09
CA VAL A 176 5.28 -13.36 4.70
C VAL A 176 6.02 -13.55 6.03
N GLY A 177 5.53 -14.48 6.86
CA GLY A 177 6.12 -14.80 8.16
C GLY A 177 5.93 -13.70 9.20
N HIS A 178 6.90 -13.57 10.13
CA HIS A 178 6.84 -12.61 11.25
C HIS A 178 6.77 -11.14 10.82
N HIS A 179 7.20 -10.82 9.59
CA HIS A 179 7.15 -9.47 9.03
C HIS A 179 6.02 -9.29 8.02
N SER A 180 5.00 -10.14 8.04
CA SER A 180 3.78 -9.92 7.25
C SER A 180 3.14 -8.60 7.66
N CYS A 181 2.73 -7.81 6.68
CA CYS A 181 2.18 -6.47 6.90
C CYS A 181 0.93 -6.52 7.79
N PRO A 182 0.97 -5.89 8.99
CA PRO A 182 -0.20 -5.86 9.88
C PRO A 182 -1.35 -5.03 9.30
N GLY A 183 -1.05 -4.09 8.39
CA GLY A 183 -2.04 -3.25 7.71
C GLY A 183 -2.77 -3.91 6.54
N ARG A 184 -2.44 -5.17 6.18
CA ARG A 184 -3.02 -5.85 5.00
C ARG A 184 -4.54 -5.84 4.99
N GLU A 185 -5.17 -6.26 6.08
CA GLU A 185 -6.64 -6.35 6.14
C GLU A 185 -7.31 -4.97 6.13
N LEU A 186 -6.64 -3.93 6.65
CA LEU A 186 -7.14 -2.56 6.56
C LEU A 186 -7.04 -2.04 5.12
N ALA A 187 -5.89 -2.23 4.46
CA ALA A 187 -5.65 -1.69 3.12
C ALA A 187 -6.40 -2.45 2.03
N ALA A 188 -6.17 -3.76 1.93
CA ALA A 188 -6.66 -4.62 0.84
C ALA A 188 -7.83 -5.51 1.25
N GLY A 189 -8.24 -5.49 2.52
CA GLY A 189 -9.31 -6.35 3.00
C GLY A 189 -8.89 -7.80 3.17
N GLN A 190 -9.88 -8.65 3.40
CA GLN A 190 -9.69 -10.09 3.52
C GLN A 190 -9.74 -10.72 2.13
N VAL A 191 -8.75 -11.54 1.83
CA VAL A 191 -8.72 -12.36 0.62
C VAL A 191 -9.84 -13.39 0.69
N ARG A 192 -10.66 -13.46 -0.36
CA ARG A 192 -11.69 -14.49 -0.47
C ARG A 192 -11.02 -15.84 -0.70
N THR A 193 -11.50 -16.84 0.03
CA THR A 193 -11.14 -18.24 -0.18
C THR A 193 -12.44 -19.03 -0.33
N ARG A 194 -12.38 -20.24 -0.89
CA ARG A 194 -13.56 -21.14 -0.92
C ARG A 194 -14.17 -21.35 0.47
N SER A 195 -13.38 -21.23 1.53
CA SER A 195 -13.83 -21.30 2.94
C SER A 195 -14.46 -20.02 3.51
N ARG A 196 -14.40 -18.88 2.80
CA ARG A 196 -14.89 -17.58 3.27
C ARG A 196 -15.93 -16.99 2.31
N LEU A 197 -16.99 -17.76 2.07
CA LEU A 197 -18.15 -17.34 1.29
C LEU A 197 -19.08 -16.47 2.15
N GLY A 198 -19.74 -15.48 1.53
CA GLY A 198 -20.67 -14.56 2.19
C GLY A 198 -20.51 -13.09 1.80
N THR A 199 -21.40 -12.24 2.31
CA THR A 199 -21.52 -10.80 2.01
C THR A 199 -20.91 -9.89 3.09
N LYS A 200 -20.49 -10.44 4.24
CA LYS A 200 -19.80 -9.70 5.32
C LYS A 200 -18.29 -9.62 5.11
N ASN A 201 -17.83 -9.40 3.88
CA ASN A 201 -16.40 -9.38 3.59
C ASN A 201 -15.85 -7.96 3.78
N ASN A 202 -14.82 -7.84 4.62
CA ASN A 202 -14.02 -6.62 4.66
C ASN A 202 -13.23 -6.52 3.34
N VAL A 203 -13.63 -5.60 2.45
CA VAL A 203 -12.96 -5.36 1.15
C VAL A 203 -11.76 -4.43 1.22
N GLY A 204 -11.44 -3.89 2.41
CA GLY A 204 -10.35 -2.94 2.61
C GLY A 204 -10.71 -1.50 2.23
N THR A 205 -9.92 -0.58 2.76
CA THR A 205 -10.08 0.86 2.54
C THR A 205 -9.76 1.26 1.10
N LEU A 206 -8.77 0.64 0.47
CA LEU A 206 -8.37 1.00 -0.90
C LEU A 206 -9.48 0.68 -1.92
N THR A 207 -10.15 -0.46 -1.77
CA THR A 207 -11.30 -0.83 -2.62
C THR A 207 -12.42 0.20 -2.48
N ARG A 208 -12.73 0.63 -1.25
CA ARG A 208 -13.78 1.63 -0.98
C ARG A 208 -13.40 3.01 -1.53
N PHE A 209 -12.12 3.37 -1.40
CA PHE A 209 -11.59 4.61 -1.97
C PHE A 209 -11.73 4.62 -3.50
N LEU A 210 -11.35 3.54 -4.18
CA LEU A 210 -11.51 3.40 -5.63
C LEU A 210 -12.98 3.43 -6.05
N ALA A 211 -13.87 2.75 -5.31
CA ALA A 211 -15.31 2.78 -5.58
C ALA A 211 -15.84 4.22 -5.56
N ALA A 212 -15.50 4.99 -4.52
CA ALA A 212 -15.90 6.38 -4.40
C ALA A 212 -15.37 7.25 -5.55
N LEU A 213 -14.12 7.04 -6.00
CA LEU A 213 -13.58 7.75 -7.16
C LEU A 213 -14.36 7.44 -8.45
N PHE A 214 -14.67 6.18 -8.68
CA PHE A 214 -15.39 5.76 -9.88
C PHE A 214 -16.87 6.19 -9.87
N GLU A 215 -17.54 6.14 -8.71
CA GLU A 215 -18.89 6.70 -8.52
C GLU A 215 -18.95 8.20 -8.85
N LEU A 216 -17.85 8.93 -8.59
CA LEU A 216 -17.72 10.35 -8.91
C LEU A 216 -17.34 10.63 -10.37
N GLY A 217 -17.11 9.60 -11.20
CA GLY A 217 -16.69 9.77 -12.60
C GLY A 217 -15.24 10.25 -12.77
N VAL A 218 -14.38 10.01 -11.77
CA VAL A 218 -12.97 10.39 -11.84
C VAL A 218 -12.24 9.50 -12.85
N SER A 219 -11.48 10.13 -13.75
CA SER A 219 -10.70 9.47 -14.81
C SER A 219 -9.31 10.09 -14.93
N PRO A 220 -8.31 9.39 -15.53
CA PRO A 220 -7.04 10.00 -15.87
C PRO A 220 -7.25 11.24 -16.74
N ASN A 221 -6.51 12.31 -16.48
CA ASN A 221 -6.62 13.53 -17.27
C ASN A 221 -6.06 13.29 -18.69
N PRO A 222 -6.86 13.43 -19.76
CA PRO A 222 -6.38 13.21 -21.13
C PRO A 222 -5.38 14.27 -21.60
N ALA A 223 -5.40 15.47 -21.00
CA ALA A 223 -4.53 16.58 -21.37
C ALA A 223 -3.17 16.56 -20.65
N GLU A 224 -3.05 15.83 -19.54
CA GLU A 224 -1.82 15.78 -18.75
C GLU A 224 -1.50 14.32 -18.34
N PRO A 225 -0.52 13.67 -18.98
CA PRO A 225 -0.19 12.28 -18.67
C PRO A 225 0.46 12.16 -17.28
N PRO A 226 0.31 11.00 -16.61
CA PRO A 226 1.03 10.69 -15.36
C PRO A 226 2.55 10.78 -15.54
N LYS A 227 3.26 11.23 -14.50
CA LYS A 227 4.72 11.37 -14.48
C LYS A 227 5.31 10.43 -13.44
N ALA A 228 6.25 9.59 -13.87
CA ALA A 228 7.00 8.72 -12.97
C ALA A 228 7.93 9.55 -12.06
N SER A 229 8.26 9.00 -10.90
CA SER A 229 9.21 9.62 -9.97
C SER A 229 10.65 9.29 -10.35
N GLU A 230 11.51 10.31 -10.37
CA GLU A 230 12.95 10.18 -10.67
C GLU A 230 13.81 10.06 -9.38
N ILE A 231 13.21 10.25 -8.20
CA ILE A 231 13.92 10.27 -6.91
C ILE A 231 13.97 8.89 -6.22
N THR A 232 13.52 7.84 -6.91
CA THR A 232 13.42 6.49 -6.34
C THR A 232 13.50 5.42 -7.43
N THR A 233 14.06 4.27 -7.08
CA THR A 233 14.05 3.09 -7.96
C THR A 233 12.71 2.36 -7.98
N ARG A 234 11.82 2.66 -7.03
CA ARG A 234 10.44 2.14 -7.01
C ARG A 234 9.63 2.73 -8.17
N GLN A 235 8.84 1.87 -8.82
CA GLN A 235 7.83 2.29 -9.79
C GLN A 235 6.71 3.04 -9.05
N ILE A 236 6.85 4.35 -8.90
CA ILE A 236 5.83 5.23 -8.31
C ILE A 236 5.61 6.45 -9.19
N TRP A 237 4.40 7.00 -9.11
CA TRP A 237 4.05 8.24 -9.80
C TRP A 237 4.47 9.44 -8.94
N ALA A 238 5.21 10.39 -9.53
CA ALA A 238 5.43 11.71 -8.93
C ALA A 238 4.17 12.57 -8.99
N SER A 239 3.40 12.44 -10.07
CA SER A 239 2.11 13.09 -10.24
C SER A 239 1.18 12.24 -11.10
N TYR A 240 -0.08 12.13 -10.70
CA TYR A 240 -1.13 11.47 -11.46
C TYR A 240 -2.34 12.40 -11.61
N PRO A 241 -2.39 13.24 -12.66
CA PRO A 241 -3.49 14.17 -12.87
C PRO A 241 -4.79 13.43 -13.21
N VAL A 242 -5.90 13.90 -12.63
CA VAL A 242 -7.23 13.35 -12.88
C VAL A 242 -8.22 14.44 -13.29
N SER A 243 -9.25 14.06 -14.02
CA SER A 243 -10.40 14.91 -14.34
C SER A 243 -11.69 14.25 -13.84
N LYS A 244 -12.68 15.08 -13.54
CA LYS A 244 -14.06 14.61 -13.31
C LYS A 244 -14.80 14.79 -14.63
N ILE A 245 -15.29 13.69 -15.18
CA ILE A 245 -16.08 13.71 -16.42
C ILE A 245 -17.54 13.48 -16.01
N SER A 246 -18.44 14.39 -16.37
CA SER A 246 -19.85 14.24 -16.02
C SER A 246 -20.47 13.09 -16.84
N PRO A 247 -21.37 12.26 -16.27
CA PRO A 247 -22.06 11.25 -17.05
C PRO A 247 -22.79 11.87 -18.25
N GLY A 248 -22.40 11.50 -19.47
CA GLY A 248 -22.95 12.02 -20.73
C GLY A 248 -22.07 13.03 -21.50
N GLU A 249 -20.99 13.53 -20.90
CA GLU A 249 -19.94 14.24 -21.64
C GLU A 249 -19.02 13.21 -22.28
N ARG A 250 -19.11 13.02 -23.61
CA ARG A 250 -18.07 12.29 -24.34
C ARG A 250 -16.83 13.18 -24.46
N LEU A 251 -15.66 12.57 -24.33
CA LEU A 251 -14.38 13.17 -24.71
C LEU A 251 -14.38 13.61 -26.17
#